data_AF-A0A173Y6C3-F1
#
_entry.id   AF-A0A173Y6C3-F1
#
_cell.length_a   1.000
_cell.length_b   1.000
_cell.length_c   1.000
_cell.angle_alpha   90.00
_cell.angle_beta   90.00
_cell.angle_gamma   90.00
#
_symmetry.space_group_name_H-M   'P 1'
#
loop_
_entity.id
_entity.type
_entity.pdbx_description
1 polymer ?
#
loop_
_entity_poly.entity_id
_entity_poly.type
_entity_poly.pdbx_seq_one_letter_code
_entity_poly.pdbx_strand_id
1 'polypeptide(L)'
;MNCKKIVSEIKDDDCYIAVNLGDWLKEQDIYDISVTEDNESEGYKEMYYERNPEKEEKDAFYDTDDTAYIPFERLVYEGDVISYTDSSIETVTEVEENGDFYTKITSTPKLPLKDMD
;
A
#
# COMPACT_ATOMS: atom_id res chain seq x y z
N MET A 1 -1.65 -10.57 -12.03
CA MET A 1 -2.58 -9.66 -11.34
C MET A 1 -2.05 -8.24 -11.52
N ASN A 2 -2.91 -7.24 -11.75
CA ASN A 2 -2.44 -5.86 -11.90
C ASN A 2 -2.30 -5.21 -10.52
N CYS A 3 -1.07 -5.03 -10.05
CA CYS A 3 -0.78 -4.30 -8.83
C CYS A 3 -0.52 -2.82 -9.19
N LYS A 4 -1.17 -1.90 -8.48
CA LYS A 4 -0.91 -0.47 -8.59
C LYS A 4 0.51 -0.19 -8.08
N LYS A 5 1.23 0.68 -8.81
CA LYS A 5 2.63 1.02 -8.57
C LYS A 5 2.77 2.54 -8.48
N ILE A 6 3.79 3.00 -7.76
CA ILE A 6 4.21 4.41 -7.72
C ILE A 6 5.66 4.51 -8.15
N VAL A 7 5.99 5.57 -8.89
CA VAL A 7 7.38 5.92 -9.22
C VAL A 7 7.99 6.60 -8.01
N SER A 8 9.05 6.01 -7.45
CA SER A 8 9.70 6.51 -6.23
C SER A 8 11.01 7.24 -6.49
N GLU A 9 11.63 7.01 -7.65
CA GLU A 9 12.92 7.61 -8.01
C GLU A 9 13.01 7.78 -9.53
N ILE A 10 13.43 8.97 -9.99
CA ILE A 10 13.82 9.24 -11.37
C ILE A 10 15.34 9.18 -11.45
N LYS A 11 15.87 8.54 -12.49
CA LYS A 11 17.31 8.42 -12.75
C LYS A 11 17.69 9.23 -14.00
N ASP A 12 18.95 9.62 -14.08
CA ASP A 12 19.49 10.49 -15.14
C ASP A 12 19.35 9.92 -16.58
N ASP A 13 19.17 8.60 -16.73
CA ASP A 13 19.10 7.91 -18.02
C ASP A 13 17.66 7.61 -18.50
N ASP A 14 16.71 8.54 -18.30
CA ASP A 14 15.27 8.36 -18.60
C ASP A 14 14.65 7.09 -17.96
N CYS A 15 15.28 6.58 -16.90
CA CYS A 15 14.86 5.39 -16.17
C CYS A 15 14.23 5.78 -14.84
N TYR A 16 13.40 4.90 -14.29
CA TYR A 16 12.78 5.13 -12.99
C TYR A 16 12.64 3.84 -12.18
N ILE A 17 12.54 3.99 -10.87
CA ILE A 17 12.19 2.91 -9.95
C ILE A 17 10.70 3.02 -9.65
N ALA A 18 9.97 1.92 -9.85
CA ALA A 18 8.58 1.82 -9.44
C ALA A 18 8.38 0.69 -8.43
N VAL A 19 7.69 1.01 -7.33
CA VAL A 19 7.45 0.10 -6.20
C VAL A 19 5.96 -0.16 -6.03
N ASN A 20 5.59 -1.20 -5.28
CA ASN A 20 4.20 -1.42 -4.86
C ASN A 20 3.70 -0.19 -4.11
N LEU A 21 2.51 0.30 -4.45
CA LEU A 21 1.95 1.47 -3.78
C LEU A 21 1.79 1.24 -2.27
N GLY A 22 1.27 0.08 -1.86
CA GLY A 22 1.04 -0.24 -0.45
C GLY A 22 2.33 -0.39 0.36
N ASP A 23 3.43 -0.81 -0.27
CA ASP A 23 4.73 -0.88 0.41
C ASP A 23 5.29 0.54 0.60
N TRP A 24 5.21 1.37 -0.45
CA TRP A 24 5.61 2.77 -0.37
C TRP A 24 4.80 3.54 0.68
N LEU A 25 3.48 3.37 0.73
CA LEU A 25 2.59 4.03 1.70
C LEU A 25 2.92 3.68 3.15
N LYS A 26 3.41 2.46 3.43
CA LYS A 26 3.84 2.04 4.78
C LYS A 26 5.19 2.63 5.18
N GLU A 27 6.05 2.87 4.20
CA GLU A 27 7.32 3.57 4.41
C GLU A 27 7.11 5.08 4.58
N GLN A 28 6.06 5.62 3.95
CA GLN A 28 5.67 7.01 4.11
C GLN A 28 4.96 7.21 5.45
N ASP A 29 5.42 8.17 6.24
CA ASP A 29 4.71 8.63 7.42
C ASP A 29 3.61 9.64 7.01
N ILE A 30 2.66 9.24 6.16
CA ILE A 30 1.54 10.10 5.68
C ILE A 30 0.16 9.51 5.92
N TYR A 31 0.09 8.20 6.18
CA TYR A 31 -1.10 7.53 6.68
C TYR A 31 -0.82 7.02 8.09
N ASP A 32 -1.77 7.18 9.00
CA ASP A 32 -1.78 6.48 10.27
C ASP A 32 -2.42 5.09 10.04
N ILE A 33 -1.57 4.07 9.94
CA ILE A 33 -1.99 2.72 9.53
C ILE A 33 -2.24 1.86 10.76
N SER A 34 -3.40 1.21 10.80
CA SER A 34 -3.80 0.33 11.90
C SER A 34 -4.37 -1.00 11.41
N VAL A 35 -4.30 -2.02 12.25
CA VAL A 35 -4.94 -3.33 12.02
C VAL A 35 -6.35 -3.27 12.60
N THR A 36 -7.36 -3.59 11.80
CA THR A 36 -8.76 -3.63 12.24
C THR A 36 -9.22 -5.06 12.54
N GLU A 37 -8.70 -6.04 11.81
CA GLU A 37 -8.93 -7.45 12.05
C GLU A 37 -7.67 -8.26 11.72
N ASP A 38 -7.36 -9.26 12.54
CA ASP A 38 -6.26 -10.19 12.29
C ASP A 38 -6.77 -11.64 12.47
N ASN A 39 -7.02 -12.32 11.35
CA ASN A 39 -7.45 -13.72 11.35
C ASN A 39 -6.34 -14.58 10.74
N GLU A 40 -5.27 -14.78 11.52
CA GLU A 40 -4.14 -15.63 11.14
C GLU A 40 -4.58 -17.05 10.75
N SER A 41 -5.65 -17.57 11.36
CA SER A 41 -6.13 -18.93 11.12
C SER A 41 -6.73 -19.11 9.72
N GLU A 42 -7.40 -18.08 9.22
CA GLU A 42 -7.95 -18.03 7.86
C GLU A 42 -7.00 -17.37 6.86
N GLY A 43 -5.84 -16.90 7.33
CA GLY A 43 -4.78 -16.33 6.51
C GLY A 43 -5.11 -14.95 5.95
N TYR A 44 -5.96 -14.17 6.62
CA TYR A 44 -6.22 -12.79 6.23
C TYR A 44 -6.08 -11.79 7.38
N LYS A 45 -5.83 -10.54 7.00
CA LYS A 45 -5.71 -9.39 7.90
C LYS A 45 -6.34 -8.18 7.24
N GLU A 46 -7.08 -7.39 8.00
CA GLU A 46 -7.68 -6.15 7.53
C GLU A 46 -6.93 -4.95 8.13
N MET A 47 -6.64 -3.99 7.28
CA MET A 47 -5.90 -2.77 7.63
C MET A 47 -6.76 -1.56 7.34
N TYR A 48 -6.66 -0.55 8.19
CA TYR A 48 -7.22 0.77 7.96
C TYR A 48 -6.08 1.79 7.75
N TYR A 49 -6.22 2.58 6.69
CA TYR A 49 -5.31 3.65 6.32
C TYR A 49 -6.03 4.97 6.56
N GLU A 50 -5.75 5.60 7.71
CA GLU A 50 -6.28 6.92 8.05
C GLU A 50 -5.36 7.99 7.47
N ARG A 51 -5.90 8.85 6.63
CA ARG A 51 -5.15 9.91 5.97
C ARG A 51 -4.70 10.96 6.98
N ASN A 52 -3.45 11.41 6.86
CA ASN A 52 -2.91 12.46 7.72
C ASN A 52 -2.49 13.70 6.91
N PRO A 53 -3.42 14.65 6.65
CA PRO A 53 -3.16 15.86 5.86
C PRO A 53 -2.01 16.71 6.42
N GLU A 54 -1.83 16.74 7.76
CA GLU A 54 -0.74 17.50 8.37
C GLU A 54 0.64 16.95 7.99
N LYS A 55 0.74 15.65 7.69
CA LYS A 55 1.98 15.02 7.23
C LYS A 55 2.14 15.10 5.70
N GLU A 56 1.04 15.10 4.95
CA GLU A 56 1.04 15.32 3.49
C GLU A 56 1.58 16.69 3.08
N GLU A 57 1.27 17.74 3.86
CA GLU A 57 1.65 19.12 3.54
C GLU A 57 3.08 19.49 4.00
N LYS A 58 3.84 18.55 4.58
CA LYS A 58 5.19 18.86 5.05
C LYS A 58 6.15 19.05 3.89
N ASP A 59 6.96 20.11 3.95
CA ASP A 59 8.09 20.36 3.02
C ASP A 59 9.04 19.15 2.90
N ALA A 60 9.12 18.29 3.92
CA ALA A 60 9.91 17.07 3.90
C ALA A 60 9.35 15.96 3.00
N PHE A 61 8.07 16.03 2.63
CA PHE A 61 7.40 15.06 1.78
C PHE A 61 7.50 15.44 0.30
N TYR A 62 7.38 16.73 -0.01
CA TYR A 62 7.65 17.31 -1.33
C TYR A 62 9.01 18.01 -1.31
N ASP A 63 10.07 17.23 -1.12
CA ASP A 63 11.43 17.71 -0.84
C ASP A 63 12.20 18.15 -2.09
N THR A 64 11.69 17.87 -3.29
CA THR A 64 12.31 18.27 -4.57
C THR A 64 11.30 18.85 -5.55
N ASP A 65 11.79 19.72 -6.44
CA ASP A 65 11.00 20.31 -7.53
C ASP A 65 10.50 19.24 -8.55
N ASP A 66 11.11 18.05 -8.53
CA ASP A 66 10.76 16.94 -9.42
C ASP A 66 9.64 16.04 -8.85
N THR A 67 9.22 16.26 -7.59
CA THR A 67 8.14 15.50 -6.96
C THR A 67 6.78 16.00 -7.44
N ALA A 68 6.03 15.14 -8.12
CA ALA A 68 4.67 15.46 -8.57
C ALA A 68 3.69 15.48 -7.38
N TYR A 69 2.76 16.44 -7.38
CA TYR A 69 1.65 16.48 -6.43
C TYR A 69 0.75 15.24 -6.55
N ILE A 70 0.43 14.62 -5.41
CA ILE A 70 -0.42 13.42 -5.33
C ILE A 70 -1.80 13.78 -4.76
N PRO A 71 -2.90 13.53 -5.49
CA PRO A 71 -4.25 13.69 -4.96
C PRO A 71 -4.66 12.47 -4.13
N PHE A 72 -4.35 12.45 -2.83
CA PHE A 72 -4.59 11.32 -1.93
C PHE A 72 -6.05 10.86 -1.85
N GLU A 73 -7.00 11.79 -1.94
CA GLU A 73 -8.45 11.51 -2.01
C GLU A 73 -8.88 10.63 -3.19
N ARG A 74 -8.01 10.46 -4.20
CA ARG A 74 -8.28 9.67 -5.40
C ARG A 74 -7.13 8.72 -5.74
N LEU A 75 -6.29 8.42 -4.75
CA LEU A 75 -5.11 7.58 -4.93
C LEU A 75 -5.50 6.13 -5.24
N VAL A 76 -6.54 5.63 -4.58
CA VAL A 76 -7.01 4.24 -4.68
C VAL A 76 -8.52 4.17 -4.95
N TYR A 77 -8.95 3.03 -5.48
CA TYR A 77 -10.34 2.65 -5.67
C TYR A 77 -10.56 1.24 -5.09
N GLU A 78 -11.78 0.95 -4.68
CA GLU A 78 -12.18 -0.39 -4.27
C GLU A 78 -11.80 -1.43 -5.34
N GLY A 79 -11.17 -2.52 -4.90
CA GLY A 79 -10.67 -3.60 -5.76
C GLY A 79 -9.25 -3.40 -6.27
N ASP A 80 -8.62 -2.23 -6.04
CA ASP A 80 -7.20 -2.05 -6.36
C ASP A 80 -6.32 -2.99 -5.54
N VAL A 81 -5.38 -3.66 -6.20
CA VAL A 81 -4.29 -4.38 -5.51
C VAL A 81 -3.14 -3.40 -5.33
N ILE A 82 -2.76 -3.11 -4.08
CA ILE A 82 -1.73 -2.11 -3.77
C ILE A 82 -0.40 -2.73 -3.33
N SER A 83 -0.42 -3.96 -2.83
CA SER A 83 0.79 -4.74 -2.58
C SER A 83 0.61 -6.18 -3.06
N TYR A 84 1.64 -6.71 -3.70
CA TYR A 84 1.67 -8.07 -4.22
C TYR A 84 3.06 -8.66 -4.03
N THR A 85 3.12 -9.76 -3.30
CA THR A 85 4.32 -10.58 -3.07
C THR A 85 4.03 -12.03 -3.41
N ASP A 86 5.06 -12.87 -3.40
CA ASP A 86 4.89 -14.32 -3.56
C ASP A 86 4.04 -14.94 -2.43
N SER A 87 3.95 -14.26 -1.28
CA SER A 87 3.29 -14.77 -0.07
C SER A 87 1.94 -14.12 0.24
N SER A 88 1.65 -12.95 -0.32
CA SER A 88 0.49 -12.16 0.08
C SER A 88 0.03 -11.17 -0.99
N ILE A 89 -1.25 -10.84 -0.92
CA ILE A 89 -1.92 -9.86 -1.76
C ILE A 89 -2.71 -8.92 -0.88
N GLU A 90 -2.50 -7.62 -1.03
CA GLU A 90 -3.26 -6.57 -0.32
C GLU A 90 -4.17 -5.85 -1.30
N THR A 91 -5.47 -5.93 -1.05
CA THR A 91 -6.52 -5.38 -1.91
C THR A 91 -7.32 -4.34 -1.15
N VAL A 92 -7.60 -3.20 -1.77
CA VAL A 92 -8.48 -2.16 -1.23
C VAL A 92 -9.92 -2.69 -1.23
N THR A 93 -10.58 -2.61 -0.09
CA THR A 93 -11.94 -3.15 0.11
C THR A 93 -13.00 -2.07 0.24
N GLU A 94 -12.62 -0.87 0.68
CA GLU A 94 -13.52 0.27 0.86
C GLU A 94 -12.70 1.56 0.83
N VAL A 95 -13.26 2.64 0.27
CA VAL A 95 -12.61 3.94 0.16
C VAL A 95 -13.61 5.02 0.57
N GLU A 96 -13.20 5.86 1.50
CA GLU A 96 -13.97 6.99 2.02
C GLU A 96 -13.75 8.24 1.16
N GLU A 97 -14.70 9.20 1.19
CA GLU A 97 -14.61 10.43 0.38
C GLU A 97 -13.38 11.29 0.73
N ASN A 98 -12.88 11.21 1.97
CA ASN A 98 -11.73 11.95 2.46
C ASN A 98 -10.38 11.31 2.07
N GLY A 99 -10.38 10.14 1.42
CA GLY A 99 -9.16 9.41 1.05
C GLY A 99 -8.67 8.40 2.08
N ASP A 100 -9.41 8.20 3.18
CA ASP A 100 -9.21 7.05 4.06
C ASP A 100 -9.66 5.78 3.33
N PHE A 101 -9.06 4.64 3.66
CA PHE A 101 -9.45 3.39 3.03
C PHE A 101 -9.14 2.16 3.88
N TYR A 102 -9.89 1.10 3.61
CA TYR A 102 -9.67 -0.22 4.16
C TYR A 102 -9.01 -1.11 3.12
N THR A 103 -8.19 -2.04 3.60
CA THR A 103 -7.64 -3.10 2.77
C THR A 103 -7.74 -4.45 3.45
N LYS A 104 -7.69 -5.49 2.63
CA LYS A 104 -7.57 -6.87 3.05
C LYS A 104 -6.30 -7.48 2.49
N ILE A 105 -5.41 -7.89 3.38
CA ILE A 105 -4.26 -8.73 3.10
C ILE A 105 -4.72 -10.18 3.14
N THR A 106 -4.53 -10.90 2.05
CA THR A 106 -4.70 -12.35 1.98
C THR A 106 -3.34 -12.99 1.79
N SER A 107 -2.98 -13.92 2.67
CA SER A 107 -1.75 -14.69 2.55
C SER A 107 -2.03 -15.98 1.81
N THR A 108 -1.09 -16.44 0.98
CA THR A 108 -1.13 -17.84 0.55
C THR A 108 -1.06 -18.72 1.79
N PRO A 109 -1.96 -19.70 1.96
CA PRO A 109 -1.90 -20.59 3.11
C PRO A 109 -0.52 -21.24 3.13
N LYS A 110 0.17 -21.20 4.29
CA LYS A 110 1.37 -22.00 4.50
C LYS A 110 0.94 -23.44 4.28
N LEU A 111 1.29 -24.02 3.13
CA LEU A 111 1.14 -25.46 2.92
C LEU A 111 1.80 -26.12 4.13
N PRO A 112 1.12 -27.04 4.84
CA PRO A 112 1.79 -27.78 5.88
C PRO A 112 3.02 -28.41 5.22
N LEU A 113 4.20 -28.18 5.80
CA LEU A 113 5.39 -28.96 5.49
C LEU A 113 4.96 -30.41 5.73
N LYS A 114 4.61 -31.14 4.67
CA LYS A 114 4.57 -32.59 4.76
C LYS A 114 5.99 -32.95 5.13
N ASP A 115 6.14 -33.57 6.29
CA ASP A 115 7.37 -34.26 6.66
C ASP A 115 7.79 -35.08 5.43
N MET A 116 8.86 -34.65 4.76
CA MET A 116 9.48 -35.43 3.72
C MET A 116 10.25 -36.53 4.46
N ASP A 117 9.58 -37.66 4.64
CA ASP A 117 10.20 -38.94 5.06
C ASP A 117 11.39 -39.32 4.15
#